data_AF-A0A7C3GUL3-F1
#
_entry.id   AF-A0A7C3GUL3-F1
#
_cell.length_a   1.000
_cell.length_b   1.000
_cell.length_c   1.000
_cell.angle_alpha   90.00
_cell.angle_beta   90.00
_cell.angle_gamma   90.00
#
_symmetry.space_group_name_H-M   'P 1'
#
loop_
_entity.id
_entity.type
_entity.pdbx_description
1 polymer ?
#
loop_
_entity_poly.entity_id
_entity_poly.type
_entity_poly.pdbx_seq_one_letter_code
_entity_poly.pdbx_strand_id
1 'polypeptide(L)'
;MIRWYPTVEGARLGEVTVSTAQIVYELHAAGRGLITLAGLNVPPSAVALVEGIDDNGKIVHRLFVKSVRGEGSEVEQEATFTVVDEMGRIADARAWPEPTGNWASQAEDVFVGQASSAILHYLTANVGGGALPARRYGYEWLALPADPLVGDAVEARARFDNLLDLLSDIAQVGGVVMSFDGEFVVREPTARSIELSEELGTVSKLPWSFAVPEATGLVAGGAGEGTNRLLVQVQNSALVQAYGWREDFVNDNRFSSEESLRQRAYAALAARGGGWAADAVTLNENVPGLRWRADWYIGDTFPVSLPDGVHEMMVKGIIAKYDRNGGRVLNLSLVESMNLHSPAWMGNGLALDKRVRLLETK
;
A
#
# COMPACT_ATOMS: atom_id res chain seq x y z
N MET A 1 -9.94 16.29 -16.41
CA MET A 1 -10.46 15.04 -16.98
C MET A 1 -9.29 14.05 -17.07
N ILE A 2 -9.56 12.73 -17.05
CA ILE A 2 -8.52 11.71 -17.26
C ILE A 2 -8.77 11.05 -18.62
N ARG A 3 -7.73 11.02 -19.46
CA ARG A 3 -7.71 10.35 -20.77
C ARG A 3 -6.92 9.06 -20.66
N TRP A 4 -7.37 8.02 -21.36
CA TRP A 4 -6.82 6.67 -21.19
C TRP A 4 -6.15 6.19 -22.47
N TYR A 5 -4.96 5.60 -22.30
CA TYR A 5 -4.08 5.19 -23.38
C TYR A 5 -3.58 3.76 -23.12
N PRO A 6 -4.06 2.76 -23.87
CA PRO A 6 -3.50 1.43 -23.84
C PRO A 6 -2.18 1.39 -24.60
N THR A 7 -1.29 0.51 -24.17
CA THR A 7 0.04 0.33 -24.72
C THR A 7 0.23 -1.12 -25.18
N VAL A 8 0.78 -1.26 -26.39
CA VAL A 8 1.16 -2.54 -27.01
C VAL A 8 2.61 -2.43 -27.45
N GLU A 9 3.43 -3.41 -27.07
CA GLU A 9 4.87 -3.46 -27.42
C GLU A 9 5.62 -2.15 -27.09
N GLY A 10 5.21 -1.45 -26.02
CA GLY A 10 5.82 -0.19 -25.58
C GLY A 10 5.31 1.06 -26.30
N ALA A 11 4.41 0.94 -27.29
CA ALA A 11 3.80 2.07 -28.00
C ALA A 11 2.35 2.30 -27.54
N ARG A 12 1.98 3.56 -27.30
CA ARG A 12 0.58 3.96 -27.02
C ARG A 12 -0.26 3.88 -28.30
N LEU A 13 -1.45 3.28 -28.21
CA LEU A 13 -2.34 3.04 -29.35
C LEU A 13 -3.29 4.20 -29.70
N GLY A 14 -3.18 5.33 -29.00
CA GLY A 14 -4.14 6.44 -29.07
C GLY A 14 -5.11 6.45 -27.90
N GLU A 15 -5.92 7.49 -27.81
CA GLU A 15 -6.90 7.66 -26.75
C GLU A 15 -8.07 6.69 -26.96
N VAL A 16 -8.52 6.06 -25.89
CA VAL A 16 -9.69 5.16 -25.90
C VAL A 16 -10.75 5.63 -24.92
N THR A 17 -11.98 5.19 -25.16
CA THR A 17 -13.09 5.48 -24.24
C THR A 17 -13.07 4.50 -23.07
N VAL A 18 -13.06 5.01 -21.85
CA VAL A 18 -13.36 4.22 -20.65
C VAL A 18 -14.86 4.15 -20.48
N SER A 19 -15.41 2.94 -20.37
CA SER A 19 -16.79 2.76 -19.91
C SER A 19 -16.86 2.90 -18.39
N THR A 20 -15.96 2.19 -17.70
CA THR A 20 -15.81 2.24 -16.25
C THR A 20 -14.36 1.96 -15.87
N ALA A 21 -13.84 2.64 -14.85
CA ALA A 21 -12.61 2.21 -14.19
C ALA A 21 -12.78 2.30 -12.68
N GLN A 22 -12.32 1.29 -11.96
CA GLN A 22 -12.23 1.30 -10.51
C GLN A 22 -10.85 0.81 -10.10
N ILE A 23 -10.10 1.66 -9.41
CA ILE A 23 -8.74 1.38 -8.98
C ILE A 23 -8.68 1.57 -7.47
N VAL A 24 -8.13 0.58 -6.79
CA VAL A 24 -7.91 0.57 -5.35
C VAL A 24 -6.42 0.73 -5.11
N TYR A 25 -6.08 1.74 -4.32
CA TYR A 25 -4.74 1.97 -3.80
C TYR A 25 -4.77 1.74 -2.31
N GLU A 26 -3.78 1.03 -1.80
CA GLU A 26 -3.64 0.69 -0.39
C GLU A 26 -2.22 1.02 0.06
N LEU A 27 -2.08 1.54 1.28
CA LEU A 27 -0.79 1.84 1.88
C LEU A 27 0.05 0.56 1.92
N HIS A 28 1.26 0.63 1.36
CA HIS A 28 2.25 -0.45 1.30
C HIS A 28 1.82 -1.68 0.48
N ALA A 29 0.68 -1.66 -0.19
CA ALA A 29 0.23 -2.78 -1.00
C ALA A 29 0.22 -2.42 -2.48
N ALA A 30 0.13 -3.46 -3.31
CA ALA A 30 -0.09 -3.30 -4.73
C ALA A 30 -1.46 -2.67 -4.99
N GLY A 31 -1.47 -1.56 -5.72
CA GLY A 31 -2.70 -1.05 -6.31
C GLY A 31 -3.28 -2.06 -7.30
N ARG A 32 -4.59 -2.17 -7.31
CA ARG A 32 -5.33 -3.16 -8.13
C ARG A 32 -6.61 -2.55 -8.65
N GLY A 33 -7.06 -2.98 -9.81
CA GLY A 33 -8.28 -2.43 -10.39
C GLY A 33 -8.87 -3.22 -11.53
N LEU A 34 -10.05 -2.76 -11.92
CA LEU A 34 -10.75 -3.19 -13.12
C LEU A 34 -10.95 -1.97 -14.01
N ILE A 35 -10.60 -2.10 -15.29
CA ILE A 35 -10.81 -1.05 -16.30
C ILE A 35 -11.54 -1.67 -17.47
N THR A 36 -12.65 -1.08 -17.87
CA THR A 36 -13.40 -1.48 -19.05
C THR A 36 -13.19 -0.42 -20.13
N LEU A 37 -12.55 -0.84 -21.23
CA LEU A 37 -12.22 -0.01 -22.38
C LEU A 37 -13.10 -0.40 -23.56
N ALA A 38 -13.52 0.59 -24.34
CA ALA A 38 -14.24 0.42 -25.59
C ALA A 38 -13.47 1.08 -26.75
N GLY A 39 -13.67 0.56 -27.97
CA GLY A 39 -13.08 1.14 -29.18
C GLY A 39 -11.60 0.79 -29.37
N LEU A 40 -11.16 -0.37 -28.88
CA LEU A 40 -9.81 -0.86 -29.14
C LEU A 40 -9.67 -1.27 -30.60
N ASN A 41 -8.68 -0.68 -31.29
CA ASN A 41 -8.34 -1.04 -32.68
C ASN A 41 -7.29 -2.18 -32.76
N VAL A 42 -7.08 -2.88 -31.66
CA VAL A 42 -6.16 -4.02 -31.54
C VAL A 42 -6.85 -5.14 -30.77
N PRO A 43 -6.35 -6.39 -30.88
CA PRO A 43 -6.78 -7.46 -29.98
C PRO A 43 -6.56 -7.05 -28.52
N PRO A 44 -7.57 -7.15 -27.63
CA PRO A 44 -7.42 -6.79 -26.22
C PRO A 44 -6.29 -7.55 -25.52
N SER A 45 -5.99 -8.78 -25.96
CA SER A 45 -4.87 -9.60 -25.44
C SER A 45 -3.48 -9.04 -25.74
N ALA A 46 -3.35 -8.11 -26.69
CA ALA A 46 -2.07 -7.47 -26.98
C ALA A 46 -1.75 -6.33 -26.00
N VAL A 47 -2.75 -5.80 -25.30
CA VAL A 47 -2.60 -4.67 -24.37
C VAL A 47 -1.85 -5.13 -23.12
N ALA A 48 -0.67 -4.56 -22.88
CA ALA A 48 0.18 -4.90 -21.74
C ALA A 48 0.06 -3.90 -20.58
N LEU A 49 -0.30 -2.65 -20.90
CA LEU A 49 -0.33 -1.54 -19.97
C LEU A 49 -1.47 -0.59 -20.37
N VAL A 50 -2.09 0.04 -19.37
CA VAL A 50 -3.07 1.11 -19.54
C VAL A 50 -2.60 2.32 -18.72
N GLU A 51 -2.46 3.47 -19.37
CA GLU A 51 -2.08 4.72 -18.71
C GLU A 51 -3.26 5.70 -18.68
N GLY A 52 -3.56 6.24 -17.51
CA GLY A 52 -4.47 7.37 -17.31
C GLY A 52 -3.68 8.67 -17.18
N ILE A 53 -3.99 9.65 -18.02
CA ILE A 53 -3.27 10.91 -18.14
C ILE A 53 -4.23 12.06 -17.87
N ASP A 54 -3.84 13.01 -17.02
CA ASP A 54 -4.65 14.18 -16.73
C ASP A 54 -4.59 15.25 -17.84
N ASP A 55 -5.36 16.33 -17.67
CA ASP A 55 -5.41 17.43 -18.65
C ASP A 55 -4.06 18.16 -18.81
N ASN A 56 -3.17 18.04 -17.81
CA ASN A 56 -1.83 18.63 -17.85
C ASN A 56 -0.80 17.70 -18.50
N GLY A 57 -1.20 16.50 -18.92
CA GLY A 57 -0.30 15.50 -19.49
C GLY A 57 0.47 14.68 -18.45
N LYS A 58 0.17 14.81 -17.15
CA LYS A 58 0.77 13.98 -16.09
C LYS A 58 0.12 12.59 -16.12
N ILE A 59 0.94 11.55 -16.09
CA ILE A 59 0.47 10.18 -15.88
C ILE A 59 0.02 10.07 -14.42
N VAL A 60 -1.28 9.90 -14.20
CA VAL A 60 -1.88 9.71 -12.87
C VAL A 60 -2.10 8.23 -12.56
N HIS A 61 -2.21 7.41 -13.59
CA HIS A 61 -2.35 5.97 -13.47
C HIS A 61 -1.43 5.29 -14.48
N ARG A 62 -0.60 4.37 -14.03
CA ARG A 62 0.12 3.43 -14.89
C ARG A 62 -0.18 2.04 -14.38
N LEU A 63 -0.90 1.27 -15.18
CA LEU A 63 -1.57 0.06 -14.73
C LEU A 63 -1.23 -1.09 -15.68
N PHE A 64 -0.54 -2.10 -15.15
CA PHE A 64 -0.11 -3.28 -15.88
C PHE A 64 -1.23 -4.30 -15.94
N VAL A 65 -1.51 -4.82 -17.13
CA VAL A 65 -2.56 -5.82 -17.34
C VAL A 65 -2.11 -7.16 -16.79
N LYS A 66 -2.94 -7.77 -15.92
CA LYS A 66 -2.78 -9.13 -15.40
C LYS A 66 -3.68 -10.12 -16.12
N SER A 67 -4.90 -9.71 -16.47
CA SER A 67 -5.80 -10.50 -17.28
C SER A 67 -6.77 -9.61 -18.05
N VAL A 68 -7.35 -10.16 -19.11
CA VAL A 68 -8.34 -9.49 -19.95
C VAL A 68 -9.53 -10.41 -20.18
N ARG A 69 -10.72 -9.84 -20.16
CA ARG A 69 -11.98 -10.49 -20.52
C ARG A 69 -12.70 -9.58 -21.52
N GLY A 70 -12.99 -10.11 -22.70
CA GLY A 70 -13.75 -9.40 -23.73
C GLY A 70 -15.17 -9.95 -23.85
N GLU A 71 -16.11 -9.07 -24.16
CA GLU A 71 -17.47 -9.42 -24.61
C GLU A 71 -17.78 -8.55 -25.83
N GLY A 72 -18.41 -9.12 -26.87
CA GLY A 72 -18.79 -8.36 -28.08
C GLY A 72 -18.52 -9.08 -29.40
N SER A 73 -18.99 -8.46 -30.48
CA SER A 73 -18.68 -8.84 -31.87
C SER A 73 -17.41 -8.12 -32.37
N GLU A 74 -16.88 -8.48 -33.54
CA GLU A 74 -15.66 -7.87 -34.09
C GLU A 74 -15.68 -6.32 -34.15
N VAL A 75 -16.87 -5.69 -34.14
CA VAL A 75 -17.10 -4.25 -34.38
C VAL A 75 -17.30 -3.45 -33.09
N GLU A 76 -17.76 -4.06 -31.99
CA GLU A 76 -17.97 -3.41 -30.68
C GLU A 76 -17.15 -4.15 -29.62
N GLN A 77 -15.83 -4.03 -29.71
CA GLN A 77 -14.94 -4.67 -28.74
C GLN A 77 -14.91 -3.84 -27.46
N GLU A 78 -15.63 -4.33 -26.46
CA GLU A 78 -15.49 -3.90 -25.08
C GLU A 78 -14.68 -4.95 -24.31
N ALA A 79 -13.66 -4.51 -23.61
CA ALA A 79 -12.76 -5.39 -22.86
C ALA A 79 -12.55 -4.87 -21.45
N THR A 80 -12.72 -5.75 -20.48
CA THR A 80 -12.42 -5.51 -19.08
C THR A 80 -11.06 -6.11 -18.74
N PHE A 81 -10.19 -5.26 -18.20
CA PHE A 81 -8.82 -5.56 -17.83
C PHE A 81 -8.72 -5.59 -16.30
N THR A 82 -8.20 -6.70 -15.77
CA THR A 82 -7.69 -6.73 -14.41
C THR A 82 -6.27 -6.18 -14.43
N VAL A 83 -6.03 -5.14 -13.65
CA VAL A 83 -4.78 -4.39 -13.66
C VAL A 83 -4.18 -4.26 -12.28
N VAL A 84 -2.86 -4.07 -12.24
CA VAL A 84 -2.10 -3.71 -11.04
C VAL A 84 -1.23 -2.49 -11.29
N ASP A 85 -0.85 -1.77 -10.26
CA ASP A 85 0.11 -0.67 -10.36
C ASP A 85 1.57 -1.16 -10.37
N GLU A 86 2.50 -0.21 -10.32
CA GLU A 86 3.94 -0.44 -10.20
C GLU A 86 4.33 -1.31 -8.99
N MET A 87 3.68 -1.12 -7.84
CA MET A 87 3.93 -1.93 -6.65
C MET A 87 3.53 -3.39 -6.90
N GLY A 88 2.49 -3.64 -7.69
CA GLY A 88 2.10 -4.97 -8.13
C GLY A 88 3.14 -5.70 -8.98
N ARG A 89 4.03 -4.98 -9.66
CA ARG A 89 5.19 -5.57 -10.34
C ARG A 89 6.26 -5.98 -9.33
N ILE A 90 6.51 -5.16 -8.32
CA ILE A 90 7.47 -5.48 -7.24
C ILE A 90 7.02 -6.75 -6.49
N ALA A 91 5.72 -6.95 -6.33
CA ALA A 91 5.14 -8.18 -5.75
C ALA A 91 5.42 -9.45 -6.56
N ASP A 92 5.76 -9.36 -7.85
CA ASP A 92 6.14 -10.53 -8.65
C ASP A 92 7.60 -10.97 -8.36
N ALA A 93 8.39 -10.14 -7.68
CA ALA A 93 9.79 -10.41 -7.37
C ALA A 93 9.98 -11.12 -6.01
N ARG A 94 11.13 -11.78 -5.87
CA ARG A 94 11.57 -12.42 -4.64
C ARG A 94 12.86 -11.79 -4.13
N ALA A 95 12.99 -11.57 -2.83
CA ALA A 95 14.23 -11.10 -2.24
C ALA A 95 15.20 -12.28 -2.10
N TRP A 96 16.28 -12.33 -2.88
CA TRP A 96 17.23 -13.45 -2.82
C TRP A 96 18.19 -13.31 -1.63
N PRO A 97 18.62 -14.42 -1.01
CA PRO A 97 19.60 -14.38 0.08
C PRO A 97 20.97 -13.84 -0.35
N GLU A 98 21.33 -14.05 -1.62
CA GLU A 98 22.48 -13.42 -2.26
C GLU A 98 21.97 -12.77 -3.55
N PRO A 99 21.64 -11.47 -3.52
CA PRO A 99 21.05 -10.77 -4.66
C PRO A 99 21.94 -10.80 -5.92
N THR A 100 23.25 -10.99 -5.75
CA THR A 100 24.22 -11.07 -6.85
C THR A 100 24.24 -12.43 -7.58
N GLY A 101 23.45 -13.42 -7.15
CA GLY A 101 23.10 -14.56 -8.00
C GLY A 101 23.28 -15.96 -7.44
N ASN A 102 23.81 -16.11 -6.23
CA ASN A 102 23.93 -17.43 -5.61
C ASN A 102 22.62 -17.84 -4.93
N TRP A 103 21.66 -18.33 -5.71
CA TRP A 103 20.40 -18.86 -5.19
C TRP A 103 20.58 -20.08 -4.27
N ALA A 104 21.72 -20.78 -4.36
CA ALA A 104 22.02 -21.91 -3.48
C ALA A 104 22.62 -21.49 -2.13
N SER A 105 22.86 -20.18 -1.93
CA SER A 105 23.36 -19.64 -0.67
C SER A 105 22.43 -20.03 0.48
N GLN A 106 23.04 -20.51 1.57
CA GLN A 106 22.33 -20.78 2.82
C GLN A 106 22.30 -19.55 3.74
N ALA A 107 23.00 -18.47 3.37
CA ALA A 107 23.00 -17.22 4.11
C ALA A 107 21.68 -16.45 3.92
N GLU A 108 21.48 -15.38 4.69
CA GLU A 108 20.40 -14.41 4.53
C GLU A 108 21.00 -13.09 4.04
N ASP A 109 20.23 -12.32 3.26
CA ASP A 109 20.57 -10.92 2.97
C ASP A 109 20.10 -10.08 4.16
N VAL A 110 21.04 -9.71 5.02
CA VAL A 110 20.77 -9.00 6.28
C VAL A 110 21.11 -7.52 6.13
N PHE A 111 20.16 -6.66 6.47
CA PHE A 111 20.35 -5.23 6.55
C PHE A 111 20.07 -4.70 7.95
N VAL A 112 20.93 -3.81 8.46
CA VAL A 112 20.73 -3.10 9.72
C VAL A 112 20.96 -1.61 9.48
N GLY A 113 19.94 -0.79 9.74
CA GLY A 113 20.00 0.64 9.50
C GLY A 113 18.62 1.26 9.46
N GLN A 114 18.49 2.47 8.92
CA GLN A 114 17.19 3.13 8.78
C GLN A 114 16.28 2.38 7.81
N ALA A 115 14.97 2.47 8.06
CA ALA A 115 13.95 1.81 7.26
C ALA A 115 14.00 2.23 5.77
N SER A 116 14.21 3.51 5.46
CA SER A 116 14.35 3.96 4.08
C SER A 116 15.54 3.32 3.37
N SER A 117 16.68 3.22 4.06
CA SER A 117 17.88 2.56 3.55
C SER A 117 17.66 1.06 3.33
N ALA A 118 16.96 0.39 4.25
CA ALA A 118 16.64 -1.03 4.12
C ALA A 118 15.74 -1.29 2.90
N ILE A 119 14.70 -0.46 2.70
CA ILE A 119 13.79 -0.57 1.56
C ILE A 119 14.55 -0.39 0.24
N LEU A 120 15.36 0.66 0.14
CA LEU A 120 16.13 0.95 -1.07
C LEU A 120 17.23 -0.09 -1.32
N HIS A 121 17.85 -0.65 -0.28
CA HIS A 121 18.79 -1.76 -0.37
C HIS A 121 18.16 -2.96 -1.09
N TYR A 122 17.03 -3.46 -0.57
CA TYR A 122 16.39 -4.65 -1.14
C TYR A 122 15.84 -4.40 -2.54
N LEU A 123 15.27 -3.21 -2.82
CA LEU A 123 14.83 -2.85 -4.16
C LEU A 123 15.99 -2.80 -5.15
N THR A 124 17.06 -2.08 -4.80
CA THR A 124 18.24 -1.92 -5.67
C THR A 124 18.87 -3.26 -6.00
N ALA A 125 18.98 -4.14 -4.99
CA ALA A 125 19.63 -5.43 -5.11
C ALA A 125 18.79 -6.47 -5.87
N ASN A 126 17.45 -6.40 -5.83
CA ASN A 126 16.59 -7.46 -6.39
C ASN A 126 15.89 -7.11 -7.71
N VAL A 127 15.55 -5.84 -7.94
CA VAL A 127 14.83 -5.39 -9.15
C VAL A 127 15.42 -4.12 -9.78
N GLY A 128 16.15 -3.32 -9.00
CA GLY A 128 16.75 -2.06 -9.46
C GLY A 128 18.11 -2.20 -10.14
N GLY A 129 18.85 -1.08 -10.23
CA GLY A 129 20.12 -1.00 -10.96
C GLY A 129 21.25 -1.90 -10.45
N GLY A 130 21.16 -2.40 -9.22
CA GLY A 130 22.11 -3.35 -8.62
C GLY A 130 21.79 -4.82 -8.90
N ALA A 131 20.57 -5.14 -9.35
CA ALA A 131 20.12 -6.52 -9.55
C ALA A 131 20.84 -7.21 -10.71
N LEU A 132 20.76 -8.54 -10.79
CA LEU A 132 21.21 -9.26 -11.98
C LEU A 132 20.47 -8.79 -13.25
N PRO A 133 21.12 -8.70 -14.42
CA PRO A 133 20.47 -8.22 -15.65
C PRO A 133 19.16 -8.93 -15.99
N ALA A 134 19.10 -10.26 -15.82
CA ALA A 134 17.89 -11.05 -16.07
C ALA A 134 16.72 -10.71 -15.13
N ARG A 135 17.00 -10.11 -13.96
CA ARG A 135 16.01 -9.72 -12.95
C ARG A 135 15.56 -8.26 -13.07
N ARG A 136 16.30 -7.45 -13.84
CA ARG A 136 15.92 -6.07 -14.17
C ARG A 136 14.86 -6.01 -15.27
N TYR A 137 14.71 -7.08 -16.05
CA TYR A 137 13.83 -7.11 -17.21
C TYR A 137 12.38 -6.83 -16.81
N GLY A 138 11.81 -5.75 -17.36
CA GLY A 138 10.47 -5.26 -17.03
C GLY A 138 10.39 -4.36 -15.79
N TYR A 139 11.52 -3.92 -15.24
CA TYR A 139 11.64 -2.90 -14.20
C TYR A 139 12.44 -1.69 -14.69
N GLU A 140 12.60 -1.51 -16.01
CA GLU A 140 13.33 -0.37 -16.59
C GLU A 140 12.66 0.97 -16.27
N TRP A 141 11.38 0.94 -15.89
CA TRP A 141 10.61 2.08 -15.41
C TRP A 141 10.91 2.45 -13.94
N LEU A 142 11.54 1.56 -13.16
CA LEU A 142 11.80 1.77 -11.74
C LEU A 142 13.05 2.65 -11.57
N ALA A 143 12.81 3.97 -11.50
CA ALA A 143 13.79 4.90 -10.98
C ALA A 143 13.74 4.89 -9.44
N LEU A 144 14.88 4.64 -8.81
CA LEU A 144 15.02 4.72 -7.35
C LEU A 144 15.60 6.09 -6.97
N PRO A 145 14.99 6.79 -6.00
CA PRO A 145 15.48 8.09 -5.55
C PRO A 145 16.74 7.93 -4.70
N ALA A 146 17.39 9.05 -4.40
CA ALA A 146 18.38 9.09 -3.34
C ALA A 146 17.73 8.71 -2.00
N ASP A 147 18.49 8.07 -1.11
CA ASP A 147 17.99 7.68 0.20
C ASP A 147 17.69 8.92 1.07
N PRO A 148 16.44 9.11 1.52
CA PRO A 148 16.06 10.23 2.37
C PRO A 148 16.54 10.10 3.82
N LEU A 149 17.04 8.93 4.24
CA LEU A 149 17.52 8.65 5.59
C LEU A 149 16.46 8.89 6.68
N VAL A 150 15.25 8.32 6.49
CA VAL A 150 14.10 8.48 7.37
C VAL A 150 13.58 7.15 7.94
N GLY A 151 12.80 7.26 9.01
CA GLY A 151 12.25 6.11 9.73
C GLY A 151 13.18 5.57 10.81
N ASP A 152 12.61 4.71 11.63
CA ASP A 152 13.31 4.05 12.72
C ASP A 152 14.37 3.07 12.19
N ALA A 153 15.35 2.77 13.05
CA ALA A 153 16.33 1.74 12.76
C ALA A 153 15.67 0.36 12.83
N VAL A 154 15.89 -0.44 11.79
CA VAL A 154 15.34 -1.79 11.61
C VAL A 154 16.46 -2.79 11.34
N GLU A 155 16.22 -4.03 11.71
CA GLU A 155 16.96 -5.20 11.24
C GLU A 155 16.05 -5.99 10.30
N ALA A 156 16.42 -6.06 9.03
CA ALA A 156 15.68 -6.77 8.01
C ALA A 156 16.51 -7.94 7.48
N ARG A 157 15.82 -9.01 7.09
CA ARG A 157 16.43 -10.25 6.61
C ARG A 157 15.60 -10.78 5.47
N ALA A 158 16.26 -11.19 4.40
CA ALA A 158 15.59 -11.76 3.25
C ALA A 158 16.17 -13.12 2.85
N ARG A 159 15.26 -14.06 2.57
CA ARG A 159 15.53 -15.37 2.00
C ARG A 159 14.33 -15.90 1.23
N PHE A 160 14.26 -15.52 -0.04
CA PHE A 160 13.17 -15.83 -0.97
C PHE A 160 11.79 -15.30 -0.56
N ASP A 161 11.75 -14.34 0.36
CA ASP A 161 10.53 -13.60 0.70
C ASP A 161 9.94 -12.94 -0.55
N ASN A 162 8.62 -12.77 -0.55
CA ASN A 162 8.01 -11.85 -1.51
C ASN A 162 8.61 -10.46 -1.27
N LEU A 163 9.10 -9.82 -2.34
CA LEU A 163 9.80 -8.55 -2.18
C LEU A 163 8.86 -7.46 -1.66
N LEU A 164 7.64 -7.35 -2.19
CA LEU A 164 6.72 -6.32 -1.71
C LEU A 164 6.31 -6.56 -0.25
N ASP A 165 6.02 -7.80 0.14
CA ASP A 165 5.64 -8.11 1.52
C ASP A 165 6.78 -7.77 2.49
N LEU A 166 8.04 -8.11 2.14
CA LEU A 166 9.21 -7.74 2.92
C LEU A 166 9.34 -6.23 3.07
N LEU A 167 9.21 -5.47 1.98
CA LEU A 167 9.29 -4.01 2.02
C LEU A 167 8.15 -3.40 2.84
N SER A 168 6.97 -4.01 2.80
CA SER A 168 5.81 -3.60 3.58
C SER A 168 6.03 -3.80 5.08
N ASP A 169 6.57 -4.96 5.46
CA ASP A 169 6.96 -5.26 6.83
C ASP A 169 8.01 -4.25 7.32
N ILE A 170 9.03 -3.96 6.51
CA ILE A 170 10.06 -2.96 6.84
C ILE A 170 9.46 -1.57 7.00
N ALA A 171 8.64 -1.13 6.05
CA ALA A 171 8.01 0.19 6.09
C ALA A 171 7.10 0.34 7.32
N GLN A 172 6.36 -0.72 7.64
CA GLN A 172 5.49 -0.80 8.80
C GLN A 172 6.26 -0.71 10.11
N VAL A 173 7.30 -1.54 10.28
CA VAL A 173 8.12 -1.54 11.50
C VAL A 173 8.89 -0.23 11.64
N GLY A 174 9.39 0.30 10.53
CA GLY A 174 10.18 1.53 10.48
C GLY A 174 9.39 2.84 10.52
N GLY A 175 8.06 2.78 10.52
CA GLY A 175 7.20 3.97 10.57
C GLY A 175 7.26 4.87 9.33
N VAL A 176 7.60 4.32 8.17
CA VAL A 176 7.70 5.06 6.90
C VAL A 176 6.58 4.69 5.94
N VAL A 177 6.30 5.59 5.00
CA VAL A 177 5.37 5.41 3.90
C VAL A 177 6.16 5.07 2.64
N MET A 178 5.81 3.97 1.97
CA MET A 178 6.26 3.68 0.61
C MET A 178 5.11 3.80 -0.41
N SER A 179 5.39 4.42 -1.55
CA SER A 179 4.40 4.64 -2.61
C SER A 179 5.05 4.85 -3.97
N PHE A 180 4.22 4.86 -5.02
CA PHE A 180 4.63 5.21 -6.37
C PHE A 180 3.80 6.40 -6.90
N ASP A 181 4.45 7.55 -7.16
CA ASP A 181 3.83 8.69 -7.85
C ASP A 181 4.77 9.20 -8.96
N GLY A 182 4.81 8.47 -10.08
CA GLY A 182 5.75 8.71 -11.17
C GLY A 182 7.16 8.17 -10.90
N GLU A 183 7.60 8.21 -9.64
CA GLU A 183 8.77 7.52 -9.11
C GLU A 183 8.45 6.80 -7.80
N PHE A 184 9.34 5.89 -7.39
CA PHE A 184 9.22 5.23 -6.09
C PHE A 184 9.64 6.21 -5.00
N VAL A 185 8.83 6.35 -3.95
CA VAL A 185 9.08 7.30 -2.86
C VAL A 185 9.00 6.58 -1.53
N VAL A 186 9.98 6.83 -0.66
CA VAL A 186 9.94 6.52 0.76
C VAL A 186 9.98 7.82 1.54
N ARG A 187 9.11 7.99 2.53
CA ARG A 187 8.99 9.23 3.31
C ARG A 187 8.38 8.97 4.68
N GLU A 188 8.43 9.96 5.55
CA GLU A 188 7.61 9.97 6.76
C GLU A 188 6.15 10.36 6.45
N PRO A 189 5.17 9.88 7.23
CA PRO A 189 3.82 10.41 7.22
C PRO A 189 3.82 11.94 7.39
N THR A 190 2.98 12.64 6.63
CA THR A 190 2.84 14.09 6.75
C THR A 190 1.50 14.43 7.38
N ALA A 191 1.53 15.15 8.50
CA ALA A 191 0.32 15.65 9.14
C ALA A 191 -0.28 16.82 8.36
N ARG A 192 -1.57 16.72 8.06
CA ARG A 192 -2.35 17.76 7.37
C ARG A 192 -3.11 18.57 8.41
N SER A 193 -3.16 19.89 8.21
CA SER A 193 -3.86 20.80 9.12
C SER A 193 -5.36 20.93 8.84
N ILE A 194 -5.84 20.41 7.71
CA ILE A 194 -7.25 20.52 7.31
C ILE A 194 -8.03 19.43 8.04
N GLU A 195 -9.08 19.84 8.75
CA GLU A 195 -9.96 18.90 9.44
C GLU A 195 -11.00 18.31 8.49
N LEU A 196 -11.14 16.98 8.51
CA LEU A 196 -12.18 16.25 7.79
C LEU A 196 -13.45 16.20 8.66
N SER A 197 -14.47 16.95 8.27
CA SER A 197 -15.71 17.12 9.00
C SER A 197 -16.87 17.41 8.04
N GLU A 198 -18.02 16.77 8.26
CA GLU A 198 -19.24 17.08 7.52
C GLU A 198 -19.73 18.50 7.85
N GLU A 199 -19.55 18.97 9.09
CA GLU A 199 -19.95 20.30 9.53
C GLU A 199 -19.10 21.42 8.88
N LEU A 200 -17.80 21.17 8.69
CA LEU A 200 -16.89 22.10 8.01
C LEU A 200 -16.99 22.01 6.47
N GLY A 201 -17.76 21.05 5.94
CA GLY A 201 -17.94 20.85 4.50
C GLY A 201 -16.70 20.35 3.76
N THR A 202 -15.68 19.88 4.49
CA THR A 202 -14.46 19.29 3.93
C THR A 202 -14.69 17.86 3.44
N VAL A 203 -15.70 17.19 3.99
CA VAL A 203 -16.22 15.91 3.49
C VAL A 203 -17.73 16.01 3.28
N SER A 204 -18.24 15.31 2.28
CA SER A 204 -19.68 15.19 2.04
C SER A 204 -20.30 13.97 2.70
N LYS A 205 -19.46 12.99 3.07
CA LYS A 205 -19.83 11.79 3.78
C LYS A 205 -18.67 11.26 4.61
N LEU A 206 -18.89 10.98 5.89
CA LEU A 206 -17.89 10.45 6.82
C LEU A 206 -18.43 9.23 7.58
N PRO A 207 -18.53 8.04 6.94
CA PRO A 207 -18.95 6.83 7.62
C PRO A 207 -17.82 6.37 8.53
N TRP A 208 -18.12 6.13 9.79
CA TRP A 208 -17.15 5.67 10.76
C TRP A 208 -17.60 4.39 11.46
N SER A 209 -16.64 3.71 12.06
CA SER A 209 -16.83 2.55 12.92
C SER A 209 -15.78 2.60 14.04
N PHE A 210 -16.09 1.95 15.15
CA PHE A 210 -15.18 1.78 16.27
C PHE A 210 -15.06 0.29 16.59
N ALA A 211 -13.84 -0.21 16.71
CA ALA A 211 -13.56 -1.58 17.10
C ALA A 211 -12.85 -1.62 18.46
N VAL A 212 -13.24 -2.55 19.33
CA VAL A 212 -12.50 -2.84 20.56
C VAL A 212 -11.23 -3.62 20.24
N PRO A 213 -10.16 -3.52 21.06
CA PRO A 213 -8.94 -4.29 20.84
C PRO A 213 -9.17 -5.80 20.89
N GLU A 214 -8.57 -6.50 19.95
CA GLU A 214 -8.45 -7.97 19.97
C GLU A 214 -7.38 -8.39 20.99
N ALA A 215 -6.29 -7.62 21.08
CA ALA A 215 -5.22 -7.82 22.05
C ALA A 215 -4.77 -6.49 22.66
N THR A 216 -4.42 -6.53 23.95
CA THR A 216 -3.83 -5.40 24.70
C THR A 216 -2.43 -5.73 25.20
N GLY A 217 -2.05 -7.01 25.17
CA GLY A 217 -0.72 -7.52 25.43
C GLY A 217 -0.35 -8.61 24.42
N LEU A 218 0.93 -8.71 24.09
CA LEU A 218 1.43 -9.67 23.11
C LEU A 218 2.76 -10.26 23.54
N VAL A 219 2.91 -11.57 23.38
CA VAL A 219 4.19 -12.26 23.50
C VAL A 219 4.69 -12.61 22.10
N ALA A 220 5.92 -12.25 21.77
CA ALA A 220 6.55 -12.63 20.51
C ALA A 220 7.70 -13.62 20.74
N GLY A 221 7.73 -14.68 19.94
CA GLY A 221 8.83 -15.64 19.90
C GLY A 221 9.73 -15.43 18.69
N GLY A 222 11.04 -15.35 18.93
CA GLY A 222 12.08 -15.23 17.92
C GLY A 222 12.86 -16.51 17.70
N ALA A 223 14.07 -16.36 17.17
CA ALA A 223 15.01 -17.45 16.94
C ALA A 223 15.38 -18.22 18.23
N GLY A 224 15.91 -19.44 18.03
CA GLY A 224 16.28 -20.36 19.11
C GLY A 224 15.18 -21.36 19.45
N GLU A 225 15.51 -22.33 20.29
CA GLU A 225 14.62 -23.43 20.68
C GLU A 225 14.69 -23.69 22.18
N GLY A 226 13.61 -24.26 22.74
CA GLY A 226 13.53 -24.61 24.16
C GLY A 226 13.83 -23.42 25.07
N THR A 227 14.73 -23.62 26.04
CA THR A 227 15.15 -22.58 26.99
C THR A 227 16.01 -21.48 26.36
N ASN A 228 16.54 -21.70 25.15
CA ASN A 228 17.31 -20.71 24.40
C ASN A 228 16.45 -19.91 23.42
N ARG A 229 15.13 -20.13 23.41
CA ARG A 229 14.22 -19.39 22.54
C ARG A 229 14.12 -17.95 23.02
N LEU A 230 14.32 -17.02 22.10
CA LEU A 230 14.10 -15.60 22.35
C LEU A 230 12.59 -15.35 22.51
N LEU A 231 12.21 -14.71 23.61
CA LEU A 231 10.83 -14.32 23.90
C LEU A 231 10.81 -12.87 24.38
N VAL A 232 9.89 -12.08 23.86
CA VAL A 232 9.63 -10.71 24.33
C VAL A 232 8.14 -10.55 24.62
N GLN A 233 7.81 -9.74 25.62
CA GLN A 233 6.44 -9.37 25.94
C GLN A 233 6.30 -7.85 25.80
N VAL A 234 5.22 -7.43 25.15
CA VAL A 234 4.85 -6.01 25.00
C VAL A 234 3.39 -5.82 25.40
N GLN A 235 3.03 -4.59 25.76
CA GLN A 235 1.65 -4.24 26.10
C GLN A 235 1.33 -2.79 25.72
N ASN A 236 0.04 -2.50 25.58
CA ASN A 236 -0.47 -1.14 25.49
C ASN A 236 -1.18 -0.81 26.81
N SER A 237 -0.50 -0.08 27.70
CA SER A 237 -1.00 0.23 29.05
C SER A 237 -2.34 0.98 29.04
N ALA A 238 -2.57 1.86 28.06
CA ALA A 238 -3.82 2.60 27.95
C ALA A 238 -4.99 1.66 27.58
N LEU A 239 -4.78 0.75 26.64
CA LEU A 239 -5.78 -0.26 26.28
C LEU A 239 -5.99 -1.28 27.40
N VAL A 240 -4.94 -1.69 28.12
CA VAL A 240 -5.07 -2.55 29.31
C VAL A 240 -5.91 -1.87 30.39
N GLN A 241 -5.71 -0.57 30.62
CA GLN A 241 -6.51 0.20 31.58
C GLN A 241 -7.98 0.31 31.16
N ALA A 242 -8.24 0.50 29.86
CA ALA A 242 -9.59 0.68 29.33
C ALA A 242 -10.37 -0.63 29.14
N TYR A 243 -9.70 -1.71 28.71
CA TYR A 243 -10.33 -2.96 28.25
C TYR A 243 -9.89 -4.22 29.01
N GLY A 244 -8.96 -4.11 29.96
CA GLY A 244 -8.34 -5.23 30.65
C GLY A 244 -7.26 -5.93 29.83
N TRP A 245 -6.60 -6.93 30.43
CA TRP A 245 -5.60 -7.75 29.74
C TRP A 245 -6.25 -8.70 28.73
N ARG A 246 -5.83 -8.60 27.47
CA ARG A 246 -6.16 -9.52 26.37
C ARG A 246 -4.87 -9.93 25.69
N GLU A 247 -4.57 -11.22 25.71
CA GLU A 247 -3.29 -11.76 25.26
C GLU A 247 -3.37 -12.28 23.82
N ASP A 248 -2.30 -12.06 23.06
CA ASP A 248 -2.02 -12.80 21.83
C ASP A 248 -0.54 -13.21 21.72
N PHE A 249 -0.24 -14.08 20.77
CA PHE A 249 1.10 -14.58 20.50
C PHE A 249 1.47 -14.49 19.01
N VAL A 250 2.68 -14.03 18.73
CA VAL A 250 3.26 -14.07 17.37
C VAL A 250 4.58 -14.81 17.38
N ASN A 251 4.79 -15.65 16.37
CA ASN A 251 6.06 -16.32 16.18
C ASN A 251 6.76 -15.82 14.92
N ASP A 252 8.00 -15.36 15.06
CA ASP A 252 8.81 -14.87 13.97
C ASP A 252 10.29 -15.23 14.18
N ASN A 253 10.65 -16.45 13.75
CA ASN A 253 11.99 -17.03 13.92
C ASN A 253 13.09 -16.29 13.12
N ARG A 254 12.74 -15.28 12.32
CA ARG A 254 13.70 -14.47 11.55
C ARG A 254 14.52 -13.55 12.46
N PHE A 255 13.97 -13.14 13.61
CA PHE A 255 14.64 -12.20 14.51
C PHE A 255 15.47 -12.93 15.57
N SER A 256 16.75 -12.55 15.67
CA SER A 256 17.69 -13.10 16.67
C SER A 256 18.13 -12.10 17.72
N SER A 257 17.69 -10.84 17.62
CA SER A 257 17.91 -9.78 18.60
C SER A 257 16.61 -9.42 19.31
N GLU A 258 16.71 -9.12 20.60
CA GLU A 258 15.55 -8.76 21.43
C GLU A 258 14.85 -7.50 20.94
N GLU A 259 15.64 -6.52 20.49
CA GLU A 259 15.12 -5.22 20.05
C GLU A 259 14.28 -5.35 18.78
N SER A 260 14.79 -6.01 17.74
CA SER A 260 14.06 -6.21 16.49
C SER A 260 12.80 -7.06 16.70
N LEU A 261 12.86 -8.08 17.57
CA LEU A 261 11.68 -8.86 17.95
C LEU A 261 10.66 -8.02 18.72
N ARG A 262 11.11 -7.10 19.58
CA ARG A 262 10.23 -6.21 20.34
C ARG A 262 9.54 -5.19 19.42
N GLN A 263 10.26 -4.61 18.45
CA GLN A 263 9.67 -3.76 17.42
C GLN A 263 8.59 -4.52 16.63
N ARG A 264 8.89 -5.76 16.21
CA ARG A 264 7.92 -6.64 15.56
C ARG A 264 6.69 -6.90 16.44
N ALA A 265 6.90 -7.09 17.74
CA ALA A 265 5.83 -7.31 18.71
C ALA A 265 4.93 -6.08 18.86
N TYR A 266 5.48 -4.86 18.93
CA TYR A 266 4.69 -3.63 18.93
C TYR A 266 3.90 -3.46 17.63
N ALA A 267 4.52 -3.74 16.48
CA ALA A 267 3.84 -3.76 15.19
C ALA A 267 2.73 -4.84 15.13
N ALA A 268 2.91 -5.98 15.78
CA ALA A 268 1.84 -6.97 15.85
C ALA A 268 0.71 -6.55 16.79
N LEU A 269 1.04 -5.98 17.95
CA LEU A 269 0.08 -5.58 18.97
C LEU A 269 -0.79 -4.41 18.50
N ALA A 270 -0.17 -3.40 17.87
CA ALA A 270 -0.93 -2.24 17.42
C ALA A 270 -1.82 -2.56 16.19
N ALA A 271 -1.59 -3.66 15.46
CA ALA A 271 -2.55 -4.22 14.50
C ALA A 271 -3.84 -4.75 15.14
N ARG A 272 -3.79 -5.05 16.43
CA ARG A 272 -4.87 -5.65 17.23
C ARG A 272 -5.46 -4.67 18.24
N GLY A 273 -5.01 -3.41 18.21
CA GLY A 273 -5.36 -2.37 19.20
C GLY A 273 -6.79 -1.83 19.10
N GLY A 274 -7.56 -2.22 18.07
CA GLY A 274 -8.86 -1.62 17.80
C GLY A 274 -8.73 -0.15 17.39
N GLY A 275 -9.76 0.66 17.66
CA GLY A 275 -9.77 2.10 17.41
C GLY A 275 -10.78 2.53 16.35
N TRP A 276 -10.75 3.83 16.03
CA TRP A 276 -11.62 4.43 15.02
C TRP A 276 -11.14 4.10 13.61
N ALA A 277 -12.11 3.84 12.73
CA ALA A 277 -11.89 3.69 11.29
C ALA A 277 -13.01 4.38 10.52
N ALA A 278 -12.68 5.03 9.41
CA ALA A 278 -13.66 5.66 8.53
C ALA A 278 -13.49 5.17 7.10
N ASP A 279 -14.52 4.50 6.57
CA ASP A 279 -14.48 3.85 5.27
C ASP A 279 -15.44 4.51 4.30
N ALA A 280 -15.02 4.64 3.03
CA ALA A 280 -15.76 5.34 2.00
C ALA A 280 -16.07 6.81 2.34
N VAL A 281 -15.11 7.48 2.96
CA VAL A 281 -15.13 8.93 3.14
C VAL A 281 -15.08 9.61 1.77
N THR A 282 -15.94 10.58 1.53
CA THR A 282 -15.99 11.34 0.27
C THR A 282 -15.53 12.76 0.52
N LEU A 283 -14.34 13.10 0.04
CA LEU A 283 -13.79 14.45 0.17
C LEU A 283 -14.51 15.44 -0.75
N ASN A 284 -14.58 16.69 -0.29
CA ASN A 284 -14.95 17.80 -1.16
C ASN A 284 -13.68 18.39 -1.80
N GLU A 285 -13.29 17.87 -2.98
CA GLU A 285 -12.07 18.31 -3.68
C GLU A 285 -12.09 19.78 -4.14
N ASN A 286 -13.23 20.48 -4.02
CA ASN A 286 -13.29 21.93 -4.26
C ASN A 286 -12.70 22.75 -3.11
N VAL A 287 -12.52 22.15 -1.93
CA VAL A 287 -11.83 22.81 -0.82
C VAL A 287 -10.33 22.82 -1.12
N PRO A 288 -9.67 23.98 -1.10
CA PRO A 288 -8.22 24.06 -1.29
C PRO A 288 -7.48 23.17 -0.29
N GLY A 289 -6.52 22.37 -0.77
CA GLY A 289 -5.73 21.47 0.07
C GLY A 289 -6.29 20.05 0.20
N LEU A 290 -7.41 19.71 -0.46
CA LEU A 290 -7.99 18.37 -0.45
C LEU A 290 -7.87 17.60 -1.77
N ARG A 291 -7.07 18.07 -2.73
CA ARG A 291 -6.89 17.35 -4.01
C ARG A 291 -5.84 16.26 -3.88
N TRP A 292 -6.24 15.03 -4.15
CA TRP A 292 -5.34 13.88 -4.10
C TRP A 292 -4.21 13.99 -5.13
N ARG A 293 -2.98 13.63 -4.72
CA ARG A 293 -1.71 13.74 -5.49
C ARG A 293 -1.29 15.15 -5.90
N ALA A 294 -1.94 16.16 -5.33
CA ALA A 294 -1.53 17.55 -5.44
C ALA A 294 -1.28 18.13 -4.05
N ASP A 295 -2.24 17.93 -3.15
CA ASP A 295 -2.21 18.50 -1.80
C ASP A 295 -1.89 17.44 -0.73
N TRP A 296 -2.24 16.17 -0.97
CA TRP A 296 -2.02 15.06 -0.05
C TRP A 296 -1.85 13.70 -0.77
N TYR A 297 -1.29 12.73 -0.06
CA TYR A 297 -0.97 11.39 -0.53
C TYR A 297 -1.41 10.30 0.45
N ILE A 298 -1.48 9.05 -0.02
CA ILE A 298 -1.70 7.89 0.88
C ILE A 298 -0.58 7.86 1.93
N GLY A 299 -0.95 7.52 3.17
CA GLY A 299 -0.07 7.55 4.33
C GLY A 299 0.00 8.90 5.05
N ASP A 300 -0.59 9.97 4.50
CA ASP A 300 -0.74 11.23 5.25
C ASP A 300 -1.81 11.11 6.34
N THR A 301 -1.70 11.95 7.36
CA THR A 301 -2.67 12.01 8.46
C THR A 301 -3.51 13.28 8.40
N PHE A 302 -4.77 13.18 8.81
CA PHE A 302 -5.71 14.29 8.91
C PHE A 302 -6.36 14.28 10.29
N PRO A 303 -6.64 15.45 10.90
CA PRO A 303 -7.62 15.54 11.96
C PRO A 303 -9.01 15.23 11.40
N VAL A 304 -9.76 14.36 12.05
CA VAL A 304 -11.10 13.92 11.64
C VAL A 304 -12.06 14.12 12.80
N SER A 305 -13.14 14.84 12.54
CA SER A 305 -14.22 15.04 13.51
C SER A 305 -15.10 13.79 13.60
N LEU A 306 -15.07 13.14 14.75
CA LEU A 306 -15.85 11.96 15.12
C LEU A 306 -16.74 12.30 16.34
N PRO A 307 -17.72 11.44 16.71
CA PRO A 307 -18.69 11.79 17.75
C PRO A 307 -18.10 12.09 19.13
N ASP A 308 -16.93 11.53 19.46
CA ASP A 308 -16.23 11.69 20.73
C ASP A 308 -15.12 12.75 20.69
N GLY A 309 -14.82 13.33 19.54
CA GLY A 309 -13.83 14.39 19.39
C GLY A 309 -13.12 14.38 18.04
N VAL A 310 -11.99 15.08 18.00
CA VAL A 310 -11.12 15.12 16.82
C VAL A 310 -10.00 14.10 16.99
N HIS A 311 -9.88 13.20 16.02
CA HIS A 311 -8.87 12.14 16.00
C HIS A 311 -7.93 12.32 14.83
N GLU A 312 -6.63 12.13 15.05
CA GLU A 312 -5.68 12.05 13.94
C GLU A 312 -5.86 10.68 13.26
N MET A 313 -6.15 10.69 11.96
CA MET A 313 -6.35 9.48 11.17
C MET A 313 -5.49 9.46 9.92
N MET A 314 -4.86 8.34 9.65
CA MET A 314 -4.04 8.09 8.47
C MET A 314 -4.88 7.64 7.28
N VAL A 315 -4.58 8.15 6.09
CA VAL A 315 -5.14 7.62 4.84
C VAL A 315 -4.49 6.29 4.50
N LYS A 316 -5.24 5.20 4.73
CA LYS A 316 -4.80 3.83 4.46
C LYS A 316 -5.08 3.39 3.03
N GLY A 317 -6.15 3.90 2.41
CA GLY A 317 -6.50 3.47 1.07
C GLY A 317 -7.45 4.42 0.36
N ILE A 318 -7.49 4.29 -0.96
CA ILE A 318 -8.29 5.10 -1.87
C ILE A 318 -8.91 4.17 -2.91
N ILE A 319 -10.21 4.33 -3.13
CA ILE A 319 -10.89 3.79 -4.31
C ILE A 319 -11.16 4.96 -5.25
N ALA A 320 -10.48 4.98 -6.39
CA ALA A 320 -10.71 5.92 -7.47
C ALA A 320 -11.64 5.29 -8.51
N LYS A 321 -12.79 5.91 -8.74
CA LYS A 321 -13.78 5.49 -9.73
C LYS A 321 -13.89 6.52 -10.85
N TYR A 322 -13.97 6.02 -12.08
CA TYR A 322 -14.12 6.80 -13.29
C TYR A 322 -15.30 6.29 -14.10
N ASP A 323 -16.13 7.22 -14.59
CA ASP A 323 -17.23 6.94 -15.51
C ASP A 323 -16.91 7.37 -16.96
N ARG A 324 -17.80 7.04 -17.88
CA ARG A 324 -17.68 7.36 -19.31
C ARG A 324 -17.61 8.85 -19.63
N ASN A 325 -18.10 9.72 -18.74
CA ASN A 325 -18.07 11.17 -18.93
C ASN A 325 -16.79 11.79 -18.35
N GLY A 326 -15.84 10.97 -17.88
CA GLY A 326 -14.64 11.43 -17.19
C GLY A 326 -14.92 11.94 -15.78
N GLY A 327 -16.11 11.67 -15.24
CA GLY A 327 -16.45 11.92 -13.84
C GLY A 327 -15.56 11.07 -12.94
N ARG A 328 -14.97 11.69 -11.91
CA ARG A 328 -14.12 11.03 -10.92
C ARG A 328 -14.79 11.06 -9.57
N VAL A 329 -14.85 9.91 -8.90
CA VAL A 329 -15.25 9.81 -7.49
C VAL A 329 -14.11 9.16 -6.71
N LEU A 330 -13.69 9.81 -5.62
CA LEU A 330 -12.70 9.29 -4.69
C LEU A 330 -13.37 8.89 -3.38
N ASN A 331 -13.14 7.66 -2.95
CA ASN A 331 -13.56 7.15 -1.65
C ASN A 331 -12.32 6.78 -0.84
N LEU A 332 -12.15 7.41 0.31
CA LEU A 332 -11.01 7.19 1.19
C LEU A 332 -11.36 6.16 2.26
N SER A 333 -10.33 5.46 2.73
CA SER A 333 -10.36 4.63 3.94
C SER A 333 -9.31 5.19 4.89
N LEU A 334 -9.74 5.56 6.09
CA LEU A 334 -8.96 6.19 7.14
C LEU A 334 -8.92 5.26 8.36
N VAL A 335 -7.78 5.25 9.06
CA VAL A 335 -7.62 4.53 10.34
C VAL A 335 -6.95 5.45 11.34
N GLU A 336 -7.34 5.36 12.60
CA GLU A 336 -6.75 6.16 13.67
C GLU A 336 -5.22 5.97 13.73
N SER A 337 -4.48 7.08 13.66
CA SER A 337 -3.03 7.05 13.81
C SER A 337 -2.71 7.09 15.30
N MET A 338 -2.62 5.94 15.96
CA MET A 338 -1.98 5.94 17.28
C MET A 338 -0.47 6.11 17.09
N ASN A 339 0.08 7.12 17.76
CA ASN A 339 1.49 7.51 17.91
C ASN A 339 2.58 6.74 17.14
N LEU A 340 3.47 7.52 16.51
CA LEU A 340 4.68 7.16 15.74
C LEU A 340 5.71 6.22 16.41
N HIS A 341 5.44 5.66 17.60
CA HIS A 341 6.25 4.62 18.24
C HIS A 341 5.50 3.28 18.44
N SER A 342 4.31 3.14 17.87
CA SER A 342 3.52 1.91 17.82
C SER A 342 2.56 2.01 16.64
N PRO A 343 2.90 1.51 15.44
CA PRO A 343 2.21 1.87 14.20
C PRO A 343 0.74 1.40 14.08
N ALA A 344 -0.23 1.87 14.87
CA ALA A 344 -1.58 1.25 14.99
C ALA A 344 -2.51 1.25 13.76
N TRP A 345 -2.05 1.67 12.58
CA TRP A 345 -2.79 1.57 11.32
C TRP A 345 -2.87 0.12 10.75
N MET A 346 -2.36 -0.87 11.47
CA MET A 346 -2.03 -2.23 11.00
C MET A 346 -3.21 -3.23 10.92
N GLY A 347 -4.42 -2.94 11.43
CA GLY A 347 -5.48 -3.97 11.59
C GLY A 347 -6.55 -4.12 10.50
N ASN A 348 -7.03 -3.03 9.89
CA ASN A 348 -8.33 -3.08 9.19
C ASN A 348 -8.23 -3.30 7.67
N GLY A 349 -7.62 -4.41 7.21
CA GLY A 349 -7.54 -4.75 5.78
C GLY A 349 -8.78 -5.46 5.20
N LEU A 350 -9.64 -6.02 6.08
CA LEU A 350 -10.71 -6.93 5.67
C LEU A 350 -11.92 -6.24 5.01
N ALA A 351 -12.12 -4.94 5.21
CA ALA A 351 -13.27 -4.21 4.67
C ALA A 351 -13.11 -3.86 3.18
N LEU A 352 -11.90 -3.50 2.74
CA LEU A 352 -11.57 -3.20 1.35
C LEU A 352 -11.57 -4.47 0.48
N ASP A 353 -10.98 -5.56 0.98
CA ASP A 353 -10.89 -6.84 0.24
C ASP A 353 -12.28 -7.46 -0.01
N LYS A 354 -13.22 -7.33 0.93
CA LYS A 354 -14.62 -7.78 0.74
C LYS A 354 -15.35 -7.02 -0.37
N ARG A 355 -15.09 -5.72 -0.52
CA ARG A 355 -15.76 -4.88 -1.55
C ARG A 355 -15.20 -5.12 -2.94
N VAL A 356 -13.91 -5.45 -3.05
CA VAL A 356 -13.29 -5.87 -4.32
C VAL A 356 -13.79 -7.27 -4.72
N ARG A 357 -13.81 -8.25 -3.81
CA ARG A 357 -14.34 -9.59 -4.11
C ARG A 357 -15.82 -9.62 -4.49
N LEU A 358 -16.64 -8.73 -3.90
CA LEU A 358 -18.06 -8.57 -4.29
C LEU A 358 -18.24 -7.99 -5.71
N LEU A 359 -17.19 -7.41 -6.29
CA LEU A 359 -17.16 -6.94 -7.68
C LEU A 359 -16.55 -7.97 -8.64
N GLU A 360 -15.70 -8.89 -8.15
CA GLU A 360 -15.19 -10.03 -8.94
C GLU A 360 -16.23 -11.14 -9.14
N THR A 361 -17.31 -11.14 -8.35
CA THR A 361 -18.38 -12.16 -8.37
C THR A 361 -19.69 -11.70 -9.02
N LYS A 362 -19.71 -10.51 -9.64
CA LYS A 362 -20.78 -10.04 -10.51
C LYS A 362 -20.23 -9.77 -11.89
#